data_AF-A0A932K448-F1
#
_entry.id   AF-A0A932K448-F1
#
_cell.length_a   1.000
_cell.length_b   1.000
_cell.length_c   1.000
_cell.angle_alpha   90.00
_cell.angle_beta   90.00
_cell.angle_gamma   90.00
#
_symmetry.space_group_name_H-M   'P 1'
#
loop_
_entity.id
_entity.type
_entity.pdbx_description
1 polymer ?
#
loop_
_entity_poly.entity_id
_entity_poly.type
_entity_poly.pdbx_seq_one_letter_code
_entity_poly.pdbx_strand_id
1 'polypeptide(L)'
;MMHLAYPNVSNKKFQGCVRYASLQAPDSSYTLASPNTLNLDTIRAVTLRLAREWLDWESYKVPIYEKADAPGDWQGSSLDLAYLLASIRCVRTLRLEALEDAGDIWCTGAIGALESGAPRLKMVDLAQFERKLAGFFAQPHDRLFLVPAAHLHYELYQRCQAHAVQVLPLSTFRQALPEALAARRWATKTVVLIDDVQLPLLVATLFEQPFPAAEPEAEEMLRRPYRFLAAFEGKDADLFSGREREIRQLQSLLPRARVLILHGASGTGKTSLLQAGLLPRLPPAQYAWVRVRVVDDEPTRAIKAAMIGQLGLDPRLQDRPLVDFLHAAATAVGKSVVVILDQFEEFFLRFPLTVRQGFHHDLGACVTAADLAVHVLIALREDYLARLAEFQD
;
A
#
# COMPACT_ATOMS: atom_id res chain seq x y z
N MET A 1 -10.06 -28.54 -11.50
CA MET A 1 -9.00 -27.78 -12.21
C MET A 1 -9.16 -26.32 -11.84
N MET A 2 -8.10 -25.67 -11.37
CA MET A 2 -8.13 -24.25 -10.99
C MET A 2 -7.92 -23.37 -12.23
N HIS A 3 -8.75 -22.35 -12.41
CA HIS A 3 -8.64 -21.39 -13.51
C HIS A 3 -8.29 -19.99 -12.98
N LEU A 4 -7.71 -19.20 -13.88
CA LEU A 4 -7.57 -17.76 -13.65
C LEU A 4 -8.81 -17.10 -14.27
N ALA A 5 -9.66 -16.56 -13.41
CA ALA A 5 -10.94 -16.01 -13.81
C ALA A 5 -10.92 -14.48 -13.74
N TYR A 6 -11.53 -13.82 -14.72
CA TYR A 6 -11.82 -12.39 -14.61
C TYR A 6 -13.33 -12.17 -14.53
N PRO A 7 -13.80 -11.41 -13.51
CA PRO A 7 -15.19 -11.03 -13.40
C PRO A 7 -15.50 -9.84 -14.32
N ASN A 8 -16.68 -9.85 -14.94
CA ASN A 8 -17.12 -8.78 -15.84
C ASN A 8 -18.39 -8.08 -15.36
N VAL A 9 -18.48 -6.80 -15.72
CA VAL A 9 -19.64 -5.97 -15.48
C VAL A 9 -20.03 -5.31 -16.79
N SER A 10 -21.25 -5.58 -17.24
CA SER A 10 -21.85 -4.93 -18.40
C SER A 10 -23.20 -4.36 -18.02
N ASN A 11 -23.56 -3.20 -18.59
CA ASN A 11 -24.81 -2.49 -18.30
C ASN A 11 -25.06 -2.29 -16.78
N LYS A 12 -23.99 -1.95 -16.04
CA LYS A 12 -24.01 -1.79 -14.58
C LYS A 12 -24.50 -3.04 -13.83
N LYS A 13 -24.37 -4.24 -14.40
CA LYS A 13 -24.70 -5.50 -13.71
C LYS A 13 -23.52 -6.46 -13.80
N PHE A 14 -23.28 -7.20 -12.73
CA PHE A 14 -22.33 -8.31 -12.75
C PHE A 14 -22.87 -9.39 -13.69
N GLN A 15 -22.06 -9.85 -14.64
CA GLN A 15 -22.46 -10.79 -15.69
C GLN A 15 -21.95 -12.22 -15.46
N GLY A 16 -21.03 -12.40 -14.51
CA GLY A 16 -20.29 -13.64 -14.32
C GLY A 16 -18.80 -13.46 -14.57
N CYS A 17 -18.13 -14.57 -14.78
CA CYS A 17 -16.70 -14.65 -15.05
C CYS A 17 -16.40 -15.31 -16.38
N VAL A 18 -15.22 -15.00 -16.90
CA VAL A 18 -14.57 -15.80 -17.93
C VAL A 18 -13.35 -16.45 -17.31
N ARG A 19 -13.15 -17.73 -17.61
CA ARG A 19 -12.06 -18.56 -17.10
C ARG A 19 -11.03 -18.78 -18.19
N TYR A 20 -9.77 -18.53 -17.87
CA TYR A 20 -8.64 -18.89 -18.72
C TYR A 20 -8.07 -20.26 -18.35
N ALA A 21 -7.85 -21.07 -19.39
CA ALA A 21 -7.11 -22.32 -19.34
C ALA A 21 -5.85 -22.20 -20.22
N SER A 22 -4.70 -22.56 -19.68
CA SER A 22 -3.41 -22.52 -20.37
C SER A 22 -3.10 -23.88 -21.00
N LEU A 23 -2.34 -23.88 -22.11
CA LEU A 23 -1.83 -25.06 -22.84
C LEU A 23 -2.88 -25.87 -23.61
N GLN A 24 -4.01 -26.20 -22.98
CA GLN A 24 -5.06 -27.02 -23.60
C GLN A 24 -6.47 -26.61 -23.13
N ALA A 25 -7.44 -26.77 -24.02
CA ALA A 25 -8.85 -26.61 -23.69
C ALA A 25 -9.30 -27.77 -22.76
N PRO A 26 -9.90 -27.48 -21.60
CA PRO A 26 -10.45 -28.52 -20.72
C PRO A 26 -11.55 -29.37 -21.37
N ASP A 27 -12.36 -28.76 -22.24
CA ASP A 27 -13.44 -29.40 -22.98
C ASP A 27 -13.80 -28.57 -24.24
N SER A 28 -14.78 -29.03 -25.04
CA SER A 28 -15.21 -28.37 -26.28
C SER A 28 -15.91 -27.03 -26.11
N SER A 29 -16.26 -26.63 -24.88
CA SER A 29 -16.87 -25.33 -24.59
C SER A 29 -15.86 -24.20 -24.40
N TYR A 30 -14.56 -24.53 -24.38
CA TYR A 30 -13.48 -23.55 -24.39
C TYR A 30 -13.08 -23.19 -25.81
N THR A 31 -12.91 -21.90 -26.09
CA THR A 31 -12.41 -21.38 -27.37
C THR A 31 -11.05 -20.75 -27.21
N LEU A 32 -10.28 -20.61 -28.29
CA LEU A 32 -9.02 -19.88 -28.24
C LEU A 32 -9.27 -18.44 -27.77
N ALA A 33 -8.58 -18.01 -26.72
CA ALA A 33 -8.77 -16.70 -26.13
C ALA A 33 -8.31 -15.61 -27.09
N SER A 34 -9.17 -14.61 -27.29
CA SER A 34 -8.84 -13.38 -28.00
C SER A 34 -9.11 -12.21 -27.05
N PRO A 35 -8.21 -11.95 -26.07
CA PRO A 35 -8.48 -11.01 -24.99
C PRO A 35 -8.79 -9.62 -25.54
N ASN A 36 -10.02 -9.15 -25.30
CA ASN A 36 -10.47 -7.86 -25.80
C ASN A 36 -10.04 -6.72 -24.87
N THR A 37 -8.72 -6.50 -24.80
CA THR A 37 -8.08 -5.44 -24.04
C THR A 37 -7.20 -4.57 -24.94
N LEU A 38 -7.22 -3.26 -24.68
CA LEU A 38 -6.37 -2.28 -25.38
C LEU A 38 -4.88 -2.39 -24.99
N ASN A 39 -4.55 -3.13 -23.93
CA ASN A 39 -3.20 -3.22 -23.38
C ASN A 39 -2.45 -4.50 -23.79
N LEU A 40 -2.89 -5.20 -24.83
CA LEU A 40 -2.36 -6.53 -25.16
C LEU A 40 -0.83 -6.54 -25.37
N ASP A 41 -0.27 -5.55 -26.06
CA ASP A 41 1.18 -5.45 -26.26
C ASP A 41 1.93 -5.15 -24.97
N THR A 42 1.34 -4.36 -24.08
CA THR A 42 1.93 -4.11 -22.75
C THR A 42 1.90 -5.38 -21.91
N ILE A 43 0.79 -6.13 -21.92
CA ILE A 43 0.68 -7.41 -21.21
C ILE A 43 1.75 -8.37 -21.73
N ARG A 44 1.93 -8.47 -23.06
CA ARG A 44 2.98 -9.30 -23.68
C ARG A 44 4.37 -8.92 -23.20
N ALA A 45 4.74 -7.63 -23.25
CA ALA A 45 6.04 -7.16 -22.79
C ALA A 45 6.27 -7.47 -21.30
N VAL A 46 5.24 -7.30 -20.47
CA VAL A 46 5.29 -7.63 -19.04
C VAL A 46 5.41 -9.14 -18.81
N THR A 47 4.68 -9.98 -19.56
CA THR A 47 4.80 -11.45 -19.51
C THR A 47 6.23 -11.88 -19.78
N LEU A 48 6.84 -11.40 -20.87
CA LEU A 48 8.23 -11.75 -21.23
C LEU A 48 9.20 -11.40 -20.09
N ARG A 49 9.06 -10.20 -19.54
CA ARG A 49 9.90 -9.72 -18.44
C ARG A 49 9.75 -10.57 -17.17
N LEU A 50 8.52 -10.95 -16.82
CA LEU A 50 8.23 -11.68 -15.58
C LEU A 50 8.47 -13.19 -15.68
N ALA A 51 8.29 -13.76 -16.87
CA ALA A 51 8.58 -15.15 -17.17
C ALA A 51 10.10 -15.43 -17.22
N ARG A 52 10.96 -14.41 -17.42
CA ARG A 52 12.44 -14.51 -17.41
C ARG A 52 13.01 -15.68 -18.26
N GLU A 53 12.24 -16.15 -19.21
CA GLU A 53 12.64 -17.15 -20.18
C GLU A 53 13.00 -16.43 -21.47
N TRP A 54 13.96 -16.98 -22.22
CA TRP A 54 14.20 -16.59 -23.61
C TRP A 54 13.01 -17.04 -24.45
N LEU A 55 11.94 -16.26 -24.35
CA LEU A 55 10.73 -16.43 -25.12
C LEU A 55 10.96 -15.76 -26.47
N ASP A 56 11.42 -16.53 -27.45
CA ASP A 56 11.46 -16.11 -28.84
C ASP A 56 10.01 -16.03 -29.36
N TRP A 57 9.42 -14.84 -29.32
CA TRP A 57 7.97 -14.67 -29.49
C TRP A 57 7.49 -14.97 -30.91
N GLU A 58 8.34 -14.91 -31.94
CA GLU A 58 7.95 -15.34 -33.30
C GLU A 58 7.60 -16.84 -33.36
N SER A 59 8.09 -17.63 -32.40
CA SER A 59 7.78 -19.05 -32.23
C SER A 59 6.84 -19.35 -31.04
N TYR A 60 6.58 -18.38 -30.16
CA TYR A 60 5.74 -18.55 -28.97
C TYR A 60 4.25 -18.30 -29.26
N LYS A 61 3.56 -19.36 -29.70
CA LYS A 61 2.09 -19.44 -29.72
C LYS A 61 1.62 -20.47 -28.70
N VAL A 62 1.65 -20.14 -27.41
CA VAL A 62 0.99 -21.02 -26.44
C VAL A 62 -0.49 -20.65 -26.37
N PRO A 63 -1.40 -21.56 -26.72
CA PRO A 63 -2.82 -21.25 -26.75
C PRO A 63 -3.35 -21.12 -25.33
N ILE A 64 -3.84 -19.93 -25.02
CA ILE A 64 -4.73 -19.71 -23.88
C ILE A 64 -6.14 -19.89 -24.41
N TYR A 65 -6.95 -20.65 -23.71
CA TYR A 65 -8.36 -20.85 -24.02
C TYR A 65 -9.22 -20.14 -22.99
N GLU A 66 -10.39 -19.69 -23.41
CA GLU A 66 -11.34 -19.03 -22.54
C GLU A 66 -12.74 -19.66 -22.60
N LYS A 67 -13.44 -19.60 -21.48
CA LYS A 67 -14.85 -19.97 -21.37
C LYS A 67 -15.57 -18.97 -20.48
N ALA A 68 -16.61 -18.34 -21.04
CA ALA A 68 -17.50 -17.47 -20.30
C ALA A 68 -18.59 -18.26 -19.57
N ASP A 69 -19.03 -17.78 -18.40
CA ASP A 69 -20.23 -18.29 -17.72
C ASP A 69 -21.49 -18.14 -18.59
N ALA A 70 -21.54 -17.09 -19.42
CA ALA A 70 -22.65 -16.80 -20.32
C ALA A 70 -22.17 -16.07 -21.59
N PRO A 71 -22.93 -16.12 -22.70
CA PRO A 71 -22.68 -15.26 -23.85
C PRO A 71 -22.78 -13.77 -23.47
N GLY A 72 -21.89 -12.93 -23.99
CA GLY A 72 -21.92 -11.50 -23.73
C GLY A 72 -20.68 -10.76 -24.20
N ASP A 73 -20.69 -9.43 -24.04
CA ASP A 73 -19.54 -8.57 -24.33
C ASP A 73 -18.55 -8.58 -23.16
N TRP A 74 -17.53 -9.44 -23.28
CA TRP A 74 -16.44 -9.57 -22.33
C TRP A 74 -15.27 -8.69 -22.75
N GLN A 75 -15.20 -7.46 -22.22
CA GLN A 75 -14.21 -6.46 -22.64
C GLN A 75 -13.72 -5.61 -21.46
N GLY A 76 -12.55 -5.01 -21.63
CA GLY A 76 -12.05 -3.95 -20.74
C GLY A 76 -10.86 -4.36 -19.89
N SER A 77 -10.19 -3.36 -19.31
CA SER A 77 -8.87 -3.52 -18.72
C SER A 77 -8.85 -4.33 -17.42
N SER A 78 -9.99 -4.79 -16.89
CA SER A 78 -9.99 -5.66 -15.71
C SER A 78 -9.56 -7.09 -15.98
N LEU A 79 -9.59 -7.53 -17.24
CA LEU A 79 -9.16 -8.88 -17.62
C LEU A 79 -7.63 -8.99 -17.78
N ASP A 80 -6.91 -7.87 -17.85
CA ASP A 80 -5.47 -7.84 -18.12
C ASP A 80 -4.67 -8.71 -17.15
N LEU A 81 -4.97 -8.62 -15.83
CA LEU A 81 -4.28 -9.41 -14.81
C LEU A 81 -4.52 -10.92 -14.98
N ALA A 82 -5.76 -11.33 -15.25
CA ALA A 82 -6.08 -12.74 -15.46
C ALA A 82 -5.33 -13.30 -16.68
N TYR A 83 -5.32 -12.55 -17.78
CA TYR A 83 -4.66 -12.94 -19.01
C TYR A 83 -3.13 -12.97 -18.86
N LEU A 84 -2.53 -12.00 -18.16
CA LEU A 84 -1.10 -12.01 -17.81
C LEU A 84 -0.73 -13.28 -17.04
N LEU A 85 -1.46 -13.59 -15.97
CA LEU A 85 -1.17 -14.77 -15.15
C LEU A 85 -1.40 -16.07 -15.95
N ALA A 86 -2.40 -16.13 -16.83
CA ALA A 86 -2.64 -17.29 -17.71
C ALA A 86 -1.53 -17.47 -18.74
N SER A 87 -0.95 -16.37 -19.23
CA SER A 87 0.21 -16.38 -20.11
C SER A 87 1.46 -16.90 -19.39
N ILE A 88 1.67 -16.54 -18.12
CA ILE A 88 2.79 -17.06 -17.32
C ILE A 88 2.59 -18.54 -16.99
N ARG A 89 1.34 -18.96 -16.69
CA ARG A 89 0.99 -20.36 -16.45
C ARG A 89 1.30 -21.29 -17.64
N CYS A 90 1.40 -20.74 -18.86
CA CYS A 90 1.81 -21.51 -20.03
C CYS A 90 3.24 -22.05 -19.93
N VAL A 91 4.10 -21.45 -19.11
CA VAL A 91 5.51 -21.82 -18.97
C VAL A 91 5.92 -22.16 -17.54
N ARG A 92 5.10 -21.81 -16.55
CA ARG A 92 5.36 -22.10 -15.14
C ARG A 92 4.19 -22.79 -14.46
N THR A 93 4.50 -23.73 -13.58
CA THR A 93 3.52 -24.39 -12.72
C THR A 93 2.91 -23.41 -11.73
N LEU A 94 1.57 -23.39 -11.63
CA LEU A 94 0.85 -22.60 -10.64
C LEU A 94 0.80 -23.35 -9.30
N ARG A 95 1.46 -22.82 -8.26
CA ARG A 95 1.54 -23.45 -6.93
C ARG A 95 0.18 -23.70 -6.29
N LEU A 96 -0.76 -22.80 -6.54
CA LEU A 96 -2.10 -22.85 -5.95
C LEU A 96 -2.95 -24.03 -6.45
N GLU A 97 -2.53 -24.73 -7.52
CA GLU A 97 -3.21 -25.95 -7.97
C GLU A 97 -3.21 -27.07 -6.92
N ALA A 98 -2.29 -27.03 -5.95
CA ALA A 98 -2.26 -27.95 -4.82
C ALA A 98 -3.36 -27.69 -3.77
N LEU A 99 -4.09 -26.56 -3.86
CA LEU A 99 -5.22 -26.25 -2.98
C LEU A 99 -6.50 -26.89 -3.53
N GLU A 100 -7.06 -27.83 -2.78
CA GLU A 100 -8.21 -28.62 -3.24
C GLU A 100 -9.55 -27.88 -3.11
N ASP A 101 -9.64 -26.87 -2.24
CA ASP A 101 -10.90 -26.17 -1.91
C ASP A 101 -10.94 -24.69 -2.31
N ALA A 102 -9.93 -24.17 -3.00
CA ALA A 102 -9.79 -22.75 -3.31
C ALA A 102 -10.63 -22.25 -4.51
N GLY A 103 -11.14 -23.16 -5.35
CA GLY A 103 -11.91 -22.81 -6.54
C GLY A 103 -11.07 -22.09 -7.60
N ASP A 104 -11.70 -21.22 -8.38
CA ASP A 104 -11.00 -20.35 -9.34
C ASP A 104 -10.40 -19.12 -8.65
N ILE A 105 -9.29 -18.63 -9.19
CA ILE A 105 -8.64 -17.41 -8.71
C ILE A 105 -9.21 -16.23 -9.49
N TRP A 106 -9.98 -15.40 -8.82
CA TRP A 106 -10.50 -14.17 -9.41
C TRP A 106 -9.39 -13.13 -9.52
N CYS A 107 -9.34 -12.44 -10.65
CA CYS A 107 -8.34 -11.43 -10.94
C CYS A 107 -9.02 -10.20 -11.51
N THR A 108 -8.65 -9.02 -11.02
CA THR A 108 -9.02 -7.74 -11.64
C THR A 108 -7.83 -6.81 -11.60
N GLY A 109 -7.70 -5.95 -12.60
CA GLY A 109 -6.66 -4.93 -12.63
C GLY A 109 -6.10 -4.74 -14.02
N ALA A 110 -5.78 -3.49 -14.34
CA ALA A 110 -5.19 -3.13 -15.63
C ALA A 110 -3.68 -3.26 -15.57
N ILE A 111 -3.06 -3.77 -16.63
CA ILE A 111 -1.61 -3.90 -16.70
C ILE A 111 -1.03 -2.67 -17.38
N GLY A 112 0.01 -2.11 -16.77
CA GLY A 112 0.78 -1.02 -17.31
C GLY A 112 2.27 -1.23 -17.10
N ALA A 113 3.05 -0.25 -17.52
CA ALA A 113 4.47 -0.12 -17.19
C ALA A 113 4.75 1.30 -16.67
N LEU A 114 5.75 1.42 -15.78
CA LEU A 114 6.35 2.69 -15.40
C LEU A 114 7.23 3.22 -16.55
N GLU A 115 7.65 4.48 -16.48
CA GLU A 115 8.61 5.07 -17.43
C GLU A 115 9.95 4.29 -17.46
N SER A 116 10.32 3.68 -16.33
CA SER A 116 11.47 2.76 -16.22
C SER A 116 11.26 1.40 -16.91
N GLY A 117 10.10 1.18 -17.53
CA GLY A 117 9.67 -0.08 -18.13
C GLY A 117 9.25 -1.16 -17.12
N ALA A 118 9.30 -0.87 -15.81
CA ALA A 118 8.92 -1.81 -14.76
C ALA A 118 7.40 -2.08 -14.79
N PRO A 119 6.96 -3.35 -14.63
CA PRO A 119 5.54 -3.70 -14.72
C PRO A 119 4.75 -3.10 -13.56
N ARG A 120 3.52 -2.65 -13.86
CA ARG A 120 2.62 -2.02 -12.89
C ARG A 120 1.20 -2.59 -12.97
N LEU A 121 0.59 -2.86 -11.81
CA LEU A 121 -0.84 -3.13 -11.68
C LEU A 121 -1.58 -1.82 -11.38
N LYS A 122 -2.47 -1.42 -12.27
CA LYS A 122 -3.25 -0.19 -12.15
C LYS A 122 -4.65 -0.49 -11.61
N MET A 123 -5.21 0.53 -10.96
CA MET A 123 -6.63 0.54 -10.66
C MET A 123 -7.48 0.53 -11.96
N VAL A 124 -8.75 0.21 -11.79
CA VAL A 124 -9.84 0.03 -12.75
C VAL A 124 -11.05 0.81 -12.24
N ASP A 125 -12.12 0.87 -13.01
CA ASP A 125 -13.33 1.58 -12.58
C ASP A 125 -13.88 1.05 -11.24
N LEU A 126 -14.11 1.97 -10.29
CA LEU A 126 -14.54 1.63 -8.94
C LEU A 126 -15.96 1.05 -8.93
N ALA A 127 -16.89 1.66 -9.66
CA ALA A 127 -18.28 1.22 -9.68
C ALA A 127 -18.42 -0.20 -10.28
N GLN A 128 -17.58 -0.54 -11.26
CA GLN A 128 -17.46 -1.91 -11.74
C GLN A 128 -16.82 -2.84 -10.71
N PHE A 129 -15.76 -2.40 -10.02
CA PHE A 129 -15.11 -3.18 -8.98
C PHE A 129 -16.07 -3.57 -7.85
N GLU A 130 -16.90 -2.66 -7.35
CA GLU A 130 -17.87 -2.95 -6.28
C GLU A 130 -18.83 -4.08 -6.65
N ARG A 131 -19.24 -4.12 -7.93
CA ARG A 131 -20.14 -5.15 -8.46
C ARG A 131 -19.43 -6.49 -8.63
N LYS A 132 -18.16 -6.47 -9.05
CA LYS A 132 -17.30 -7.66 -9.10
C LYS A 132 -17.10 -8.24 -7.70
N LEU A 133 -16.84 -7.39 -6.71
CA LEU A 133 -16.69 -7.79 -5.32
C LEU A 133 -17.97 -8.38 -4.75
N ALA A 134 -19.14 -7.78 -5.04
CA ALA A 134 -20.43 -8.37 -4.67
C ALA A 134 -20.67 -9.73 -5.34
N GLY A 135 -20.30 -9.87 -6.62
CA GLY A 135 -20.33 -11.15 -7.33
C GLY A 135 -19.44 -12.20 -6.67
N PHE A 136 -18.23 -11.79 -6.25
CA PHE A 136 -17.31 -12.66 -5.53
C PHE A 136 -17.91 -13.13 -4.21
N PHE A 137 -18.53 -12.24 -3.41
CA PHE A 137 -19.19 -12.64 -2.15
C PHE A 137 -20.25 -13.72 -2.35
N ALA A 138 -20.99 -13.66 -3.46
CA ALA A 138 -22.04 -14.63 -3.78
C ALA A 138 -21.51 -15.99 -4.25
N GLN A 139 -20.23 -16.10 -4.65
CA GLN A 139 -19.67 -17.38 -5.09
C GLN A 139 -19.41 -18.33 -3.92
N PRO A 140 -19.92 -19.57 -3.97
CA PRO A 140 -19.76 -20.51 -2.87
C PRO A 140 -18.39 -21.21 -2.84
N HIS A 141 -17.73 -21.35 -3.99
CA HIS A 141 -16.53 -22.19 -4.13
C HIS A 141 -15.24 -21.39 -4.32
N ASP A 142 -15.31 -20.21 -4.94
CA ASP A 142 -14.12 -19.41 -5.23
C ASP A 142 -13.68 -18.64 -3.99
N ARG A 143 -12.43 -18.84 -3.59
CA ARG A 143 -11.92 -18.32 -2.32
C ARG A 143 -10.92 -17.19 -2.45
N LEU A 144 -10.31 -17.00 -3.62
CA LEU A 144 -9.23 -16.03 -3.80
C LEU A 144 -9.63 -14.97 -4.83
N PHE A 145 -9.47 -13.71 -4.45
CA PHE A 145 -9.63 -12.57 -5.36
C PHE A 145 -8.41 -11.65 -5.29
N LEU A 146 -7.63 -11.63 -6.36
CA LEU A 146 -6.49 -10.75 -6.57
C LEU A 146 -6.96 -9.37 -7.06
N VAL A 147 -6.71 -8.34 -6.26
CA VAL A 147 -7.20 -6.97 -6.52
C VAL A 147 -6.08 -5.93 -6.37
N PRO A 148 -6.10 -4.83 -7.15
CA PRO A 148 -5.19 -3.72 -6.93
C PRO A 148 -5.50 -3.05 -5.59
N ALA A 149 -4.48 -2.77 -4.78
CA ALA A 149 -4.64 -2.22 -3.44
C ALA A 149 -5.46 -0.91 -3.43
N ALA A 150 -5.23 -0.06 -4.43
CA ALA A 150 -5.89 1.23 -4.61
C ALA A 150 -7.42 1.15 -4.80
N HIS A 151 -7.98 -0.04 -5.05
CA HIS A 151 -9.43 -0.23 -5.16
C HIS A 151 -10.16 -0.43 -3.84
N LEU A 152 -9.44 -0.81 -2.79
CA LEU A 152 -10.08 -1.19 -1.55
C LEU A 152 -10.02 -0.03 -0.55
N HIS A 153 -11.09 0.76 -0.52
CA HIS A 153 -11.30 1.80 0.48
C HIS A 153 -12.08 1.28 1.69
N TYR A 154 -12.16 2.09 2.75
CA TYR A 154 -12.71 1.70 4.05
C TYR A 154 -14.10 1.04 3.99
N GLU A 155 -15.04 1.60 3.22
CA GLU A 155 -16.38 1.04 3.10
C GLU A 155 -16.41 -0.36 2.47
N LEU A 156 -15.58 -0.61 1.44
CA LEU A 156 -15.48 -1.93 0.82
C LEU A 156 -14.75 -2.92 1.74
N TYR A 157 -13.78 -2.45 2.52
CA TYR A 157 -13.15 -3.25 3.56
C TYR A 157 -14.16 -3.69 4.63
N GLN A 158 -15.02 -2.79 5.11
CA GLN A 158 -16.11 -3.12 6.04
C GLN A 158 -17.09 -4.14 5.43
N ARG A 159 -17.41 -4.00 4.13
CA ARG A 159 -18.25 -4.98 3.42
C ARG A 159 -17.58 -6.36 3.36
N CYS A 160 -16.29 -6.44 3.07
CA CYS A 160 -15.56 -7.71 3.12
C CYS A 160 -15.71 -8.38 4.49
N GLN A 161 -15.52 -7.62 5.59
CA GLN A 161 -15.67 -8.15 6.95
C GLN A 161 -17.10 -8.64 7.23
N ALA A 162 -18.12 -7.88 6.82
CA ALA A 162 -19.52 -8.27 6.98
C ALA A 162 -19.88 -9.58 6.24
N HIS A 163 -19.15 -9.90 5.17
CA HIS A 163 -19.30 -11.15 4.41
C HIS A 163 -18.28 -12.24 4.83
N ALA A 164 -17.61 -12.08 5.97
CA ALA A 164 -16.56 -12.98 6.45
C ALA A 164 -15.42 -13.22 5.45
N VAL A 165 -15.13 -12.21 4.61
CA VAL A 165 -14.03 -12.21 3.66
C VAL A 165 -12.83 -11.51 4.28
N GLN A 166 -11.72 -12.25 4.40
CA GLN A 166 -10.46 -11.72 4.86
C GLN A 166 -9.84 -10.82 3.79
N VAL A 167 -9.21 -9.73 4.20
CA VAL A 167 -8.44 -8.88 3.30
C VAL A 167 -6.99 -8.97 3.73
N LEU A 168 -6.12 -9.44 2.83
CA LEU A 168 -4.70 -9.63 3.11
C LEU A 168 -3.85 -8.82 2.13
N PRO A 169 -2.81 -8.10 2.60
CA PRO A 169 -1.70 -7.68 1.75
C PRO A 169 -1.02 -8.91 1.13
N LEU A 170 -0.45 -8.75 -0.07
CA LEU A 170 0.26 -9.83 -0.77
C LEU A 170 1.37 -10.48 0.07
N SER A 171 2.08 -9.70 0.89
CA SER A 171 3.12 -10.20 1.78
C SER A 171 2.59 -11.18 2.83
N THR A 172 1.47 -10.86 3.47
CA THR A 172 0.81 -11.73 4.46
C THR A 172 0.23 -12.97 3.79
N PHE A 173 -0.38 -12.82 2.61
CA PHE A 173 -0.83 -13.96 1.82
C PHE A 173 0.32 -14.92 1.50
N ARG A 174 1.47 -14.38 1.05
CA ARG A 174 2.67 -15.17 0.77
C ARG A 174 3.21 -15.89 2.01
N GLN A 175 3.15 -15.28 3.19
CA GLN A 175 3.60 -15.90 4.44
C GLN A 175 2.70 -17.04 4.90
N ALA A 176 1.39 -16.92 4.70
CA ALA A 176 0.42 -17.96 5.04
C ALA A 176 0.39 -19.12 4.02
N LEU A 177 0.86 -18.88 2.79
CA LEU A 177 0.74 -19.83 1.70
C LEU A 177 1.42 -21.19 1.94
N PRO A 178 2.65 -21.28 2.50
CA PRO A 178 3.29 -22.58 2.75
C PRO A 178 2.48 -23.50 3.67
N GLU A 179 1.88 -22.95 4.72
CA GLU A 179 1.02 -23.70 5.65
C GLU A 179 -0.24 -24.20 4.93
N ALA A 180 -0.88 -23.32 4.16
CA ALA A 180 -2.06 -23.68 3.37
C ALA A 180 -1.78 -24.76 2.31
N LEU A 181 -0.63 -24.67 1.63
CA LEU A 181 -0.20 -25.68 0.65
C LEU A 181 0.10 -27.01 1.32
N ALA A 182 0.75 -27.02 2.49
CA ALA A 182 0.99 -28.24 3.26
C ALA A 182 -0.32 -28.89 3.72
N ALA A 183 -1.30 -28.08 4.12
CA ALA A 183 -2.65 -28.53 4.47
C ALA A 183 -3.55 -28.82 3.25
N ARG A 184 -3.10 -28.49 2.03
CA ARG A 184 -3.87 -28.51 0.77
C ARG A 184 -5.21 -27.77 0.83
N ARG A 185 -5.29 -26.74 1.67
CA ARG A 185 -6.55 -26.09 2.01
C ARG A 185 -6.39 -24.60 2.25
N TRP A 186 -7.34 -23.81 1.74
CA TRP A 186 -7.48 -22.40 2.02
C TRP A 186 -8.86 -22.10 2.63
N ALA A 187 -8.96 -22.17 3.96
CA ALA A 187 -10.26 -22.23 4.64
C ALA A 187 -11.10 -20.95 4.63
N THR A 188 -10.49 -19.78 4.42
CA THR A 188 -11.18 -18.48 4.51
C THR A 188 -11.24 -17.81 3.14
N LYS A 189 -12.40 -17.23 2.79
CA LYS A 189 -12.50 -16.45 1.56
C LYS A 189 -11.66 -15.18 1.70
N THR A 190 -10.80 -14.89 0.74
CA THR A 190 -9.75 -13.88 0.87
C THR A 190 -9.67 -13.00 -0.37
N VAL A 191 -9.67 -11.69 -0.13
CA VAL A 191 -9.22 -10.67 -1.08
C VAL A 191 -7.75 -10.40 -0.81
N VAL A 192 -6.91 -10.57 -1.83
CA VAL A 192 -5.46 -10.31 -1.76
C VAL A 192 -5.18 -8.98 -2.44
N LEU A 193 -4.69 -8.02 -1.66
CA LEU A 193 -4.31 -6.69 -2.13
C LEU A 193 -2.91 -6.72 -2.74
N ILE A 194 -2.80 -6.21 -3.97
CA ILE A 194 -1.57 -6.13 -4.73
C ILE A 194 -1.28 -4.66 -4.99
N ASP A 195 -0.15 -4.15 -4.47
CA ASP A 195 0.29 -2.80 -4.80
C ASP A 195 0.72 -2.71 -6.26
N ASP A 196 0.78 -1.47 -6.74
CA ASP A 196 0.99 -1.20 -8.14
C ASP A 196 2.33 -1.73 -8.67
N VAL A 197 3.40 -1.78 -7.88
CA VAL A 197 4.71 -2.33 -8.27
C VAL A 197 4.94 -3.80 -7.88
N GLN A 198 3.93 -4.48 -7.32
CA GLN A 198 4.10 -5.83 -6.76
C GLN A 198 3.85 -6.99 -7.76
N LEU A 199 3.61 -6.72 -9.04
CA LEU A 199 3.42 -7.78 -10.05
C LEU A 199 4.54 -8.85 -10.07
N PRO A 200 5.84 -8.51 -9.98
CA PRO A 200 6.87 -9.54 -9.92
C PRO A 200 6.79 -10.40 -8.65
N LEU A 201 6.48 -9.77 -7.50
CA LEU A 201 6.30 -10.48 -6.24
C LEU A 201 5.09 -11.41 -6.28
N LEU A 202 4.00 -10.97 -6.90
CA LEU A 202 2.80 -11.79 -7.11
C LEU A 202 3.15 -13.03 -7.93
N VAL A 203 3.83 -12.84 -9.06
CA VAL A 203 4.25 -13.96 -9.92
C VAL A 203 5.17 -14.93 -9.16
N ALA A 204 6.15 -14.41 -8.41
CA ALA A 204 7.03 -15.25 -7.59
C ALA A 204 6.32 -15.98 -6.45
N THR A 205 5.18 -15.46 -5.99
CA THR A 205 4.34 -16.07 -4.95
C THR A 205 3.48 -17.18 -5.54
N LEU A 206 2.88 -16.95 -6.71
CA LEU A 206 1.92 -17.87 -7.30
C LEU A 206 2.55 -19.00 -8.11
N PHE A 207 3.71 -18.78 -8.73
CA PHE A 207 4.30 -19.73 -9.67
C PHE A 207 5.60 -20.37 -9.15
N GLU A 208 5.81 -21.62 -9.48
CA GLU A 208 7.11 -22.29 -9.30
C GLU A 208 8.18 -21.62 -10.16
N GLN A 209 9.40 -21.55 -9.64
CA GLN A 209 10.54 -21.03 -10.40
C GLN A 209 11.14 -22.16 -11.24
N PRO A 210 11.37 -21.98 -12.55
CA PRO A 210 11.84 -23.04 -13.45
C PRO A 210 13.30 -23.47 -13.20
N PHE A 211 14.08 -22.70 -12.42
CA PHE A 211 15.45 -23.02 -12.01
C PHE A 211 15.65 -22.63 -10.54
N PRO A 212 16.64 -23.19 -9.83
CA PRO A 212 17.21 -22.54 -8.65
C PRO A 212 17.97 -21.29 -9.14
N ALA A 213 17.23 -20.29 -9.59
CA ALA A 213 17.78 -19.05 -10.06
C ALA A 213 18.11 -18.20 -8.84
N ALA A 214 19.34 -17.66 -8.85
CA ALA A 214 19.83 -16.63 -7.97
C ALA A 214 18.67 -15.79 -7.40
N GLU A 215 18.50 -15.93 -6.10
CA GLU A 215 17.55 -15.19 -5.28
C GLU A 215 17.70 -13.66 -5.30
N PRO A 216 18.73 -12.96 -5.86
CA PRO A 216 18.86 -11.51 -5.70
C PRO A 216 17.62 -10.74 -6.08
N GLU A 217 17.07 -10.70 -7.29
CA GLU A 217 16.05 -9.67 -7.57
C GLU A 217 14.66 -9.91 -6.91
N ALA A 218 14.20 -11.15 -6.74
CA ALA A 218 12.90 -11.43 -6.10
C ALA A 218 13.01 -11.46 -4.56
N GLU A 219 14.16 -11.90 -4.07
CA GLU A 219 14.50 -11.85 -2.66
C GLU A 219 15.03 -10.46 -2.26
N GLU A 220 15.51 -9.65 -3.20
CA GLU A 220 15.80 -8.22 -3.08
C GLU A 220 14.52 -7.43 -3.21
N MET A 221 13.51 -7.89 -3.96
CA MET A 221 12.13 -7.37 -3.81
C MET A 221 11.45 -7.78 -2.48
N LEU A 222 11.95 -8.83 -1.81
CA LEU A 222 11.58 -9.20 -0.42
C LEU A 222 12.46 -8.52 0.64
N ARG A 223 13.74 -8.27 0.34
CA ARG A 223 14.71 -7.50 1.13
C ARG A 223 14.53 -6.00 0.90
N ARG A 224 13.72 -5.60 -0.09
CA ARG A 224 13.13 -4.27 -0.32
C ARG A 224 11.74 -4.29 0.33
N PRO A 225 11.63 -3.85 1.58
CA PRO A 225 10.39 -3.96 2.31
C PRO A 225 9.48 -2.80 1.90
N TYR A 226 8.63 -3.02 0.88
CA TYR A 226 7.42 -2.21 0.73
C TYR A 226 6.49 -2.54 1.90
N ARG A 227 6.59 -1.77 2.98
CA ARG A 227 5.71 -1.89 4.15
C ARG A 227 4.38 -1.23 3.82
N PHE A 228 3.45 -2.05 3.34
CA PHE A 228 2.09 -1.75 2.87
C PHE A 228 1.24 -0.81 3.74
N LEU A 229 1.61 -0.57 5.01
CA LEU A 229 0.96 0.40 5.92
C LEU A 229 1.94 1.03 6.92
N ALA A 230 3.23 0.69 6.87
CA ALA A 230 4.21 1.38 7.69
C ALA A 230 4.81 2.50 6.86
N ALA A 231 4.96 3.67 7.46
CA ALA A 231 5.68 4.73 6.80
C ALA A 231 7.11 4.26 6.47
N PHE A 232 7.58 4.54 5.25
CA PHE A 232 9.01 4.51 4.94
C PHE A 232 9.77 5.29 6.02
N GLU A 233 10.78 4.68 6.63
CA GLU A 233 11.56 5.23 7.74
C GLU A 233 12.81 5.97 7.20
N GLY A 234 13.58 6.60 8.09
CA GLY A 234 14.74 7.39 7.63
C GLY A 234 15.82 6.59 6.90
N LYS A 235 15.91 5.29 7.15
CA LYS A 235 16.79 4.34 6.45
C LYS A 235 16.36 4.05 5.00
N ASP A 236 15.14 4.41 4.63
CA ASP A 236 14.57 4.16 3.31
C ASP A 236 14.65 5.40 2.39
N ALA A 237 15.45 6.40 2.78
CA ALA A 237 15.53 7.69 2.10
C ALA A 237 15.91 7.59 0.61
N ASP A 238 16.79 6.64 0.27
CA ASP A 238 17.26 6.40 -1.09
C ASP A 238 16.20 5.70 -1.97
N LEU A 239 15.15 5.14 -1.35
CA LEU A 239 14.06 4.43 -2.01
C LEU A 239 12.82 5.31 -2.21
N PHE A 240 12.72 6.43 -1.49
CA PHE A 240 11.59 7.34 -1.52
C PHE A 240 11.69 8.32 -2.70
N SER A 241 10.86 8.13 -3.74
CA SER A 241 10.88 8.89 -4.99
C SER A 241 9.47 9.32 -5.45
N GLY A 242 9.39 10.27 -6.38
CA GLY A 242 8.14 10.80 -6.94
C GLY A 242 7.45 11.88 -6.10
N ARG A 243 8.12 12.35 -5.04
CA ARG A 243 7.67 13.41 -4.12
C ARG A 243 8.73 14.49 -3.90
N GLU A 244 9.67 14.63 -4.83
CA GLU A 244 10.82 15.52 -4.71
C GLU A 244 10.39 17.00 -4.65
N ARG A 245 9.27 17.34 -5.29
CA ARG A 245 8.71 18.70 -5.24
C ARG A 245 8.23 19.02 -3.82
N GLU A 246 7.45 18.13 -3.21
CA GLU A 246 6.93 18.28 -1.86
C GLU A 246 8.06 18.29 -0.82
N ILE A 247 9.05 17.42 -0.97
CA ILE A 247 10.25 17.42 -0.11
C ILE A 247 10.96 18.78 -0.18
N ARG A 248 11.25 19.28 -1.39
CA ARG A 248 11.90 20.59 -1.56
C ARG A 248 11.08 21.72 -0.95
N GLN A 249 9.76 21.67 -1.11
CA GLN A 249 8.87 22.66 -0.52
C GLN A 249 8.95 22.62 1.02
N LEU A 250 8.86 21.44 1.64
CA LEU A 250 9.00 21.27 3.08
C LEU A 250 10.37 21.75 3.58
N GLN A 251 11.47 21.40 2.90
CA GLN A 251 12.82 21.87 3.24
C GLN A 251 12.96 23.40 3.15
N SER A 252 12.27 24.04 2.21
CA SER A 252 12.30 25.50 2.07
C SER A 252 11.46 26.24 3.12
N LEU A 253 10.39 25.61 3.60
CA LEU A 253 9.44 26.19 4.56
C LEU A 253 9.88 25.99 6.01
N LEU A 254 10.46 24.83 6.31
CA LEU A 254 10.83 24.45 7.68
C LEU A 254 11.68 25.52 8.41
N PRO A 255 12.74 26.09 7.83
CA PRO A 255 13.55 27.10 8.53
C PRO A 255 12.82 28.43 8.75
N ARG A 256 11.73 28.68 8.02
CA ARG A 256 10.98 29.95 8.02
C ARG A 256 9.74 29.92 8.88
N ALA A 257 9.32 28.73 9.34
CA ALA A 257 8.07 28.54 10.05
C ALA A 257 8.31 27.93 11.43
N ARG A 258 7.72 28.52 12.47
CA ARG A 258 7.63 27.90 13.80
C ARG A 258 6.72 26.69 13.81
N VAL A 259 5.60 26.79 13.08
CA VAL A 259 4.63 25.72 12.89
C VAL A 259 4.44 25.48 11.40
N LEU A 260 4.60 24.23 10.97
CA LEU A 260 4.36 23.80 9.60
C LEU A 260 3.26 22.75 9.59
N ILE A 261 2.22 22.97 8.78
CA ILE A 261 1.09 22.05 8.67
C ILE A 261 1.22 21.27 7.36
N LEU A 262 1.26 19.95 7.47
CA LEU A 262 1.21 19.01 6.35
C LEU A 262 -0.14 18.30 6.36
N HIS A 263 -0.99 18.57 5.37
CA HIS A 263 -2.29 17.92 5.26
C HIS A 263 -2.51 17.22 3.91
N GLY A 264 -3.51 16.36 3.89
CA GLY A 264 -3.95 15.63 2.69
C GLY A 264 -4.78 14.41 3.08
N ALA A 265 -5.50 13.83 2.12
CA ALA A 265 -6.32 12.65 2.34
C ALA A 265 -5.57 11.49 3.03
N SER A 266 -6.32 10.58 3.66
CA SER A 266 -5.74 9.37 4.26
C SER A 266 -5.05 8.50 3.21
N GLY A 267 -3.96 7.81 3.59
CA GLY A 267 -3.21 6.95 2.66
C GLY A 267 -2.39 7.66 1.58
N THR A 268 -2.33 9.00 1.55
CA THR A 268 -1.55 9.77 0.55
C THR A 268 -0.04 9.75 0.77
N GLY A 269 0.44 9.09 1.84
CA GLY A 269 1.86 8.94 2.14
C GLY A 269 2.48 10.07 2.97
N LYS A 270 1.70 10.88 3.70
CA LYS A 270 2.21 11.97 4.56
C LYS A 270 3.32 11.53 5.51
N THR A 271 3.09 10.44 6.25
CA THR A 271 4.10 9.95 7.19
C THR A 271 5.37 9.47 6.49
N SER A 272 5.25 8.86 5.31
CA SER A 272 6.40 8.45 4.48
C SER A 272 7.16 9.66 3.92
N LEU A 273 6.44 10.69 3.47
CA LEU A 273 7.00 11.96 3.03
C LEU A 273 7.82 12.61 4.13
N LEU A 274 7.39 12.52 5.38
CA LEU A 274 8.17 13.00 6.51
C LEU A 274 9.37 12.09 6.79
N GLN A 275 9.12 10.82 7.07
CA GLN A 275 10.14 9.92 7.60
C GLN A 275 11.21 9.52 6.60
N ALA A 276 10.86 9.27 5.33
CA ALA A 276 11.83 8.90 4.30
C ALA A 276 12.12 10.02 3.31
N GLY A 277 11.23 11.00 3.20
CA GLY A 277 11.44 12.20 2.38
C GLY A 277 12.25 13.27 3.11
N LEU A 278 11.59 13.96 4.03
CA LEU A 278 12.10 15.16 4.67
C LEU A 278 13.21 14.89 5.69
N LEU A 279 12.93 14.09 6.72
CA LEU A 279 13.79 13.95 7.91
C LEU A 279 15.21 13.47 7.60
N PRO A 280 15.44 12.50 6.69
CA PRO A 280 16.79 12.04 6.36
C PRO A 280 17.59 13.06 5.56
N ARG A 281 16.91 14.00 4.90
CA ARG A 281 17.50 15.07 4.09
C ARG A 281 17.68 16.37 4.88
N LEU A 282 17.35 16.38 6.17
CA LEU A 282 17.69 17.49 7.05
C LEU A 282 19.18 17.42 7.41
N PRO A 283 19.94 18.53 7.32
CA PRO A 283 21.35 18.54 7.69
C PRO A 283 21.54 18.11 9.15
N PRO A 284 22.22 16.97 9.44
CA PRO A 284 22.33 16.44 10.80
C PRO A 284 23.18 17.32 11.72
N ALA A 285 23.99 18.22 11.15
CA ALA A 285 24.73 19.23 11.90
C ALA A 285 23.85 20.38 12.40
N GLN A 286 22.69 20.64 11.75
CA GLN A 286 21.82 21.78 12.06
C GLN A 286 20.53 21.37 12.77
N TYR A 287 20.03 20.16 12.49
CA TYR A 287 18.75 19.69 13.00
C TYR A 287 18.87 18.38 13.79
N ALA A 288 18.09 18.30 14.86
CA ALA A 288 17.63 17.05 15.45
C ALA A 288 16.11 16.97 15.30
N TRP A 289 15.54 15.78 15.41
CA TRP A 289 14.10 15.63 15.26
C TRP A 289 13.56 14.50 16.12
N VAL A 290 12.29 14.62 16.49
CA VAL A 290 11.53 13.62 17.22
C VAL A 290 10.18 13.47 16.54
N ARG A 291 9.71 12.23 16.37
CA ARG A 291 8.35 11.97 15.89
C ARG A 291 7.50 11.43 17.02
N VAL A 292 6.32 12.01 17.16
CA VAL A 292 5.34 11.72 18.20
C VAL A 292 4.01 11.42 17.53
N ARG A 293 3.37 10.32 17.96
CA ARG A 293 1.99 10.00 17.60
C ARG A 293 1.16 10.12 18.89
N VAL A 294 0.19 11.02 18.91
CA VAL A 294 -0.57 11.36 20.12
C VAL A 294 -1.76 10.40 20.24
N VAL A 295 -1.51 9.21 20.80
CA VAL A 295 -2.52 8.13 20.88
C VAL A 295 -2.85 7.77 22.32
N ASP A 296 -1.83 7.39 23.11
CA ASP A 296 -2.02 6.75 24.41
C ASP A 296 -1.73 7.68 25.60
N ASP A 297 -0.86 8.69 25.40
CA ASP A 297 -0.47 9.68 26.40
C ASP A 297 -0.91 11.09 26.00
N GLU A 298 -1.13 11.96 27.00
CA GLU A 298 -1.38 13.38 26.77
C GLU A 298 -0.26 14.02 25.94
N PRO A 299 -0.56 14.94 25.00
CA PRO A 299 0.39 15.37 23.98
C PRO A 299 1.69 15.96 24.55
N THR A 300 1.60 16.82 25.57
CA THR A 300 2.78 17.41 26.24
C THR A 300 3.69 16.34 26.83
N ARG A 301 3.10 15.34 27.49
CA ARG A 301 3.85 14.22 28.08
C ARG A 301 4.47 13.34 27.01
N ALA A 302 3.73 13.05 25.94
CA ALA A 302 4.20 12.26 24.81
C ALA A 302 5.41 12.92 24.11
N ILE A 303 5.39 14.24 23.90
CA ILE A 303 6.52 14.99 23.34
C ILE A 303 7.75 14.88 24.23
N LYS A 304 7.61 15.15 25.54
CA LYS A 304 8.73 15.07 26.49
C LYS A 304 9.34 13.67 26.56
N ALA A 305 8.49 12.65 26.68
CA ALA A 305 8.92 11.26 26.75
C ALA A 305 9.66 10.84 25.46
N ALA A 306 9.15 11.24 24.30
CA ALA A 306 9.79 10.95 23.02
C ALA A 306 11.16 11.65 22.90
N MET A 307 11.29 12.90 23.35
CA MET A 307 12.57 13.61 23.30
C MET A 307 13.60 13.05 24.29
N ILE A 308 13.18 12.67 25.50
CA ILE A 308 14.05 11.96 26.45
C ILE A 308 14.54 10.64 25.85
N GLY A 309 13.62 9.82 25.32
CA GLY A 309 13.95 8.51 24.77
C GLY A 309 14.74 8.53 23.46
N GLN A 310 14.39 9.41 22.51
CA GLN A 310 14.97 9.42 21.16
C GLN A 310 16.21 10.32 21.05
N LEU A 311 16.28 11.41 21.83
CA LEU A 311 17.41 12.36 21.80
C LEU A 311 18.35 12.22 23.01
N GLY A 312 18.03 11.32 23.96
CA GLY A 312 18.89 11.04 25.12
C GLY A 312 18.97 12.19 26.12
N LEU A 313 17.88 12.96 26.27
CA LEU A 313 17.83 14.08 27.24
C LEU A 313 17.75 13.57 28.68
N ASP A 314 18.19 14.39 29.64
CA ASP A 314 18.09 14.08 31.06
C ASP A 314 16.61 13.90 31.48
N PRO A 315 16.21 12.72 31.99
CA PRO A 315 14.85 12.48 32.45
C PRO A 315 14.36 13.47 33.51
N ARG A 316 15.27 14.11 34.27
CA ARG A 316 14.93 15.13 35.28
C ARG A 316 14.28 16.38 34.69
N LEU A 317 14.34 16.56 33.36
CA LEU A 317 13.68 17.68 32.69
C LEU A 317 12.15 17.48 32.56
N GLN A 318 11.63 16.26 32.75
CA GLN A 318 10.23 15.91 32.46
C GLN A 318 9.19 16.80 33.16
N ASP A 319 9.49 17.28 34.38
CA ASP A 319 8.55 18.02 35.21
C ASP A 319 8.48 19.52 34.87
N ARG A 320 9.34 20.01 33.96
CA ARG A 320 9.34 21.41 33.52
C ARG A 320 8.13 21.70 32.61
N PRO A 321 7.59 22.93 32.57
CA PRO A 321 6.66 23.36 31.53
C PRO A 321 7.19 23.05 30.12
N LEU A 322 6.29 22.81 29.13
CA LEU A 322 6.72 22.36 27.80
C LEU A 322 7.74 23.31 27.15
N VAL A 323 7.52 24.62 27.25
CA VAL A 323 8.42 25.64 26.70
C VAL A 323 9.82 25.58 27.32
N ASP A 324 9.92 25.47 28.64
CA ASP A 324 11.20 25.39 29.36
C ASP A 324 11.93 24.07 29.08
N PHE A 325 11.17 22.98 28.93
CA PHE A 325 11.69 21.69 28.51
C PHE A 325 12.30 21.78 27.11
N LEU A 326 11.58 22.39 26.16
CA LEU A 326 12.03 22.53 24.78
C LEU A 326 13.26 23.45 24.65
N HIS A 327 13.35 24.52 25.44
CA HIS A 327 14.56 25.32 25.54
C HIS A 327 15.75 24.49 26.03
N ALA A 328 15.59 23.79 27.16
CA ALA A 328 16.65 22.94 27.71
C ALA A 328 17.07 21.84 26.72
N ALA A 329 16.12 21.26 26.00
CA ALA A 329 16.37 20.25 24.97
C ALA A 329 17.18 20.82 23.79
N ALA A 330 16.75 21.96 23.24
CA ALA A 330 17.45 22.59 22.13
C ALA A 330 18.88 22.99 22.51
N THR A 331 19.08 23.51 23.73
CA THR A 331 20.41 23.82 24.28
C THR A 331 21.26 22.56 24.45
N ALA A 332 20.71 21.49 25.03
CA ALA A 332 21.44 20.24 25.26
C ALA A 332 21.87 19.56 23.96
N VAL A 333 21.01 19.58 22.94
CA VAL A 333 21.30 19.04 21.62
C VAL A 333 22.26 19.93 20.82
N GLY A 334 22.25 21.24 21.09
CA GLY A 334 23.05 22.24 20.37
C GLY A 334 22.62 22.45 18.91
N LYS A 335 21.37 22.11 18.58
CA LYS A 335 20.80 22.14 17.22
C LYS A 335 19.35 22.64 17.27
N SER A 336 18.80 23.00 16.12
CA SER A 336 17.36 23.23 16.00
C SER A 336 16.62 21.90 16.10
N VAL A 337 15.57 21.83 16.92
CA VAL A 337 14.79 20.59 17.11
C VAL A 337 13.49 20.66 16.30
N VAL A 338 13.21 19.63 15.52
CA VAL A 338 11.93 19.47 14.82
C VAL A 338 11.06 18.47 15.58
N VAL A 339 9.92 18.92 16.10
CA VAL A 339 8.92 18.08 16.75
C VAL A 339 7.83 17.76 15.74
N ILE A 340 7.73 16.50 15.33
CA ILE A 340 6.75 16.04 14.36
C ILE A 340 5.57 15.43 15.12
N LEU A 341 4.40 16.06 15.02
CA LEU A 341 3.12 15.54 15.49
C LEU A 341 2.42 14.86 14.33
N ASP A 342 2.57 13.54 14.25
CA ASP A 342 2.09 12.72 13.14
C ASP A 342 0.73 12.08 13.46
N GLN A 343 -0.14 11.98 12.46
CA GLN A 343 -1.55 11.60 12.62
C GLN A 343 -2.28 12.43 13.68
N PHE A 344 -2.09 13.74 13.64
CA PHE A 344 -2.60 14.65 14.66
C PHE A 344 -4.15 14.71 14.71
N GLU A 345 -4.86 14.17 13.72
CA GLU A 345 -6.31 13.96 13.83
C GLU A 345 -6.72 13.16 15.08
N GLU A 346 -5.88 12.24 15.56
CA GLU A 346 -6.14 11.42 16.76
C GLU A 346 -6.26 12.29 18.02
N PHE A 347 -5.59 13.45 18.06
CA PHE A 347 -5.72 14.41 19.16
C PHE A 347 -7.17 14.87 19.36
N PHE A 348 -7.85 15.18 18.25
CA PHE A 348 -9.24 15.63 18.28
C PHE A 348 -10.24 14.51 18.56
N LEU A 349 -9.86 13.27 18.27
CA LEU A 349 -10.71 12.09 18.42
C LEU A 349 -10.63 11.47 19.81
N ARG A 350 -9.45 11.51 20.44
CA ARG A 350 -9.16 10.74 21.66
C ARG A 350 -9.20 11.55 22.94
N PHE A 351 -8.92 12.86 22.88
CA PHE A 351 -8.73 13.66 24.08
C PHE A 351 -9.90 14.58 24.39
N PRO A 352 -10.33 14.65 25.68
CA PRO A 352 -11.38 15.57 26.10
C PRO A 352 -10.95 17.02 25.95
N LEU A 353 -11.92 17.93 25.93
CA LEU A 353 -11.68 19.37 25.73
C LEU A 353 -10.66 19.96 26.72
N THR A 354 -10.66 19.51 27.97
CA THR A 354 -9.72 19.98 29.02
C THR A 354 -8.26 19.71 28.67
N VAL A 355 -7.95 18.49 28.21
CA VAL A 355 -6.60 18.13 27.76
C VAL A 355 -6.24 18.90 26.49
N ARG A 356 -7.20 19.07 25.57
CA ARG A 356 -6.97 19.82 24.34
C ARG A 356 -6.65 21.30 24.60
N GLN A 357 -7.37 21.94 25.52
CA GLN A 357 -7.11 23.31 25.96
C GLN A 357 -5.75 23.46 26.67
N GLY A 358 -5.40 22.50 27.54
CA GLY A 358 -4.08 22.49 28.18
C GLY A 358 -2.94 22.42 27.15
N PHE A 359 -3.07 21.53 26.15
CA PHE A 359 -2.09 21.44 25.09
C PHE A 359 -2.06 22.67 24.16
N HIS A 360 -3.21 23.27 23.87
CA HIS A 360 -3.28 24.55 23.15
C HIS A 360 -2.47 25.63 23.85
N HIS A 361 -2.65 25.79 25.16
CA HIS A 361 -1.88 26.74 25.97
C HIS A 361 -0.37 26.44 25.93
N ASP A 362 0.02 25.18 26.17
CA ASP A 362 1.43 24.75 26.15
C ASP A 362 2.09 25.00 24.78
N LEU A 363 1.42 24.62 23.69
CA LEU A 363 1.93 24.81 22.33
C LEU A 363 1.98 26.30 21.96
N GLY A 364 0.97 27.08 22.35
CA GLY A 364 0.92 28.53 22.16
C GLY A 364 2.14 29.21 22.78
N ALA A 365 2.44 28.90 24.05
CA ALA A 365 3.62 29.42 24.74
C ALA A 365 4.92 29.12 23.97
N CYS A 366 5.06 27.90 23.43
CA CYS A 366 6.22 27.50 22.64
C CYS A 366 6.34 28.28 21.32
N VAL A 367 5.23 28.49 20.61
CA VAL A 367 5.22 29.19 19.32
C VAL A 367 5.53 30.68 19.49
N THR A 368 5.11 31.27 20.61
CA THR A 368 5.37 32.68 20.94
C THR A 368 6.74 32.94 21.59
N ALA A 369 7.44 31.90 22.05
CA ALA A 369 8.72 32.05 22.71
C ALA A 369 9.80 32.57 21.74
N ALA A 370 10.35 33.74 22.07
CA ALA A 370 11.52 34.28 21.39
C ALA A 370 12.71 33.31 21.55
N ASP A 371 13.53 33.17 20.52
CA ASP A 371 14.78 32.38 20.53
C ASP A 371 14.65 30.88 20.80
N LEU A 372 13.42 30.33 20.89
CA LEU A 372 13.24 28.89 20.98
C LEU A 372 13.67 28.22 19.67
N ALA A 373 14.79 27.49 19.64
CA ALA A 373 15.26 26.81 18.43
C ALA A 373 14.49 25.51 18.13
N VAL A 374 13.15 25.60 18.10
CA VAL A 374 12.24 24.47 17.85
C VAL A 374 11.26 24.80 16.74
N HIS A 375 11.02 23.81 15.88
CA HIS A 375 10.00 23.82 14.84
C HIS A 375 9.00 22.71 15.11
N VAL A 376 7.71 23.00 15.00
CA VAL A 376 6.64 22.01 15.14
C VAL A 376 6.06 21.71 13.75
N LEU A 377 6.08 20.44 13.37
CA LEU A 377 5.46 19.97 12.13
C LEU A 377 4.24 19.12 12.48
N ILE A 378 3.06 19.59 12.11
CA ILE A 378 1.79 18.90 12.35
C ILE A 378 1.36 18.22 11.05
N ALA A 379 1.29 16.89 11.06
CA ALA A 379 0.74 16.11 9.96
C ALA A 379 -0.63 15.55 10.31
N LEU A 380 -1.64 15.90 9.53
CA LEU A 380 -3.02 15.51 9.76
C LEU A 380 -3.78 15.23 8.46
N ARG A 381 -4.96 14.61 8.58
CA ARG A 381 -5.87 14.51 7.44
C ARG A 381 -6.53 15.85 7.13
N GLU A 382 -6.80 16.09 5.84
CA GLU A 382 -7.38 17.36 5.37
C GLU A 382 -8.78 17.66 5.93
N ASP A 383 -9.58 16.63 6.23
CA ASP A 383 -10.89 16.77 6.88
C ASP A 383 -10.81 17.28 8.33
N TYR A 384 -9.62 17.23 8.95
CA TYR A 384 -9.36 17.78 10.29
C TYR A 384 -8.67 19.14 10.24
N LEU A 385 -8.35 19.67 9.05
CA LEU A 385 -7.66 20.96 8.92
C LEU A 385 -8.45 22.09 9.59
N ALA A 386 -9.76 22.12 9.44
CA ALA A 386 -10.63 23.12 10.07
C ALA A 386 -10.62 23.05 11.60
N ARG A 387 -10.30 21.89 12.19
CA ARG A 387 -10.22 21.72 13.65
C ARG A 387 -8.98 22.39 14.25
N LEU A 388 -7.99 22.74 13.43
CA LEU A 388 -6.86 23.58 13.87
C LEU A 388 -7.28 25.02 14.21
N ALA A 389 -8.51 25.43 13.87
CA ALA A 389 -9.07 26.70 14.37
C ALA A 389 -9.13 26.75 15.91
N GLU A 390 -9.14 25.60 16.59
CA GLU A 390 -8.97 25.53 18.05
C GLU A 390 -7.65 26.15 18.54
N PHE A 391 -6.68 26.41 17.65
CA PHE A 391 -5.37 27.01 17.93
C PHE A 391 -5.17 28.41 17.33
N GLN A 392 -6.22 29.07 16.83
CA GLN A 392 -6.12 30.39 16.20
C GLN A 392 -6.08 31.57 17.18
N ASP A 393 -6.57 31.36 18.40
CA ASP A 393 -6.45 32.28 19.54
C ASP A 393 -5.21 31.94 20.37
#